data_AF-A0A016SUF5-F1
#
_entry.id   AF-A0A016SUF5-F1
#
_cell.length_a   1.000
_cell.length_b   1.000
_cell.length_c   1.000
_cell.angle_alpha   90.00
_cell.angle_beta   90.00
_cell.angle_gamma   90.00
#
_symmetry.space_group_name_H-M   'P 1'
#
loop_
_entity.id
_entity.type
_entity.pdbx_description
1 polymer ?
#
loop_
_entity_poly.entity_id
_entity_poly.type
_entity_poly.pdbx_seq_one_letter_code
_entity_poly.pdbx_strand_id
1 'polypeptide(L)'
;MASLEDHTAVVAIQKRGSSVSEISKTLKLHREQVHRVISGFGETGGIENRPSGRPDRTAMTPVLRIAVKSKLRQNPERSIRQLAKNHKISRLTMRGLIRVDLELYPTKSPKDNASETK
;
A
#
# COMPACT_ATOMS: atom_id res chain seq x y z
N MET A 1 8.65 -9.52 -14.90
CA MET A 1 7.30 -10.08 -14.62
C MET A 1 6.56 -10.11 -15.94
N ALA A 2 5.79 -11.16 -16.22
CA ALA A 2 5.02 -11.26 -17.47
C ALA A 2 3.96 -10.13 -17.52
N SER A 3 3.60 -9.70 -18.73
CA SER A 3 2.59 -8.66 -18.95
C SER A 3 1.20 -9.17 -18.57
N LEU A 4 0.25 -8.25 -18.33
CA LEU A 4 -1.17 -8.59 -18.17
C LEU A 4 -1.72 -9.31 -19.42
N GLU A 5 -1.21 -8.94 -20.59
CA GLU A 5 -1.51 -9.58 -21.87
C GLU A 5 -1.07 -11.05 -21.88
N ASP A 6 0.15 -11.33 -21.40
CA ASP A 6 0.69 -12.68 -21.27
C ASP A 6 -0.16 -13.53 -20.31
N HIS A 7 -0.60 -12.95 -19.19
CA HIS A 7 -1.46 -13.64 -18.23
C HIS A 7 -2.80 -14.02 -18.86
N THR A 8 -3.39 -13.11 -19.63
CA THR A 8 -4.65 -13.34 -20.34
C THR A 8 -4.49 -14.46 -21.38
N ALA A 9 -3.38 -14.44 -22.14
CA ALA A 9 -3.07 -15.48 -23.10
C ALA A 9 -2.86 -16.86 -22.45
N VAL A 10 -2.13 -16.92 -21.32
CA VAL A 10 -1.95 -18.15 -20.53
C VAL A 10 -3.30 -18.74 -20.13
N VAL A 11 -4.19 -17.93 -19.55
CA VAL A 11 -5.51 -18.39 -19.08
C VAL A 11 -6.39 -18.84 -20.25
N ALA A 12 -6.37 -18.12 -21.38
CA ALA A 12 -7.14 -18.47 -22.57
C ALA A 12 -6.70 -19.82 -23.16
N ILE A 13 -5.39 -20.07 -23.24
CA ILE A 13 -4.84 -21.32 -23.77
C ILE A 13 -5.07 -22.48 -22.78
N GLN A 14 -4.93 -22.24 -21.46
CA GLN A 14 -5.23 -23.24 -20.43
C GLN A 14 -6.70 -23.68 -20.46
N LYS A 15 -7.65 -22.75 -20.67
CA LYS A 15 -9.07 -23.07 -20.82
C LYS A 15 -9.39 -23.91 -22.05
N ARG A 16 -8.53 -23.87 -23.08
CA ARG A 16 -8.62 -24.76 -24.26
C ARG A 16 -8.06 -26.16 -24.00
N GLY A 17 -7.55 -26.44 -22.80
CA GLY A 17 -7.09 -27.76 -22.39
C GLY A 17 -5.60 -28.04 -22.64
N SER A 18 -4.83 -27.03 -23.07
CA SER A 18 -3.39 -27.21 -23.27
C SER A 18 -2.63 -27.43 -21.96
N SER A 19 -1.53 -28.16 -22.05
CA SER A 19 -0.65 -28.40 -20.90
C SER A 19 0.23 -27.17 -20.59
N VAL A 20 0.70 -27.05 -19.34
CA VAL A 20 1.64 -26.00 -18.91
C VAL A 20 2.92 -25.98 -19.78
N SER A 21 3.38 -27.16 -20.23
CA SER A 21 4.55 -27.29 -21.10
C SER A 21 4.30 -26.70 -22.49
N GLU A 22 3.13 -26.97 -23.07
CA GLU A 22 2.73 -26.38 -24.35
C GLU A 22 2.61 -24.86 -24.24
N ILE A 23 1.95 -24.36 -23.20
CA ILE A 23 1.76 -22.91 -22.97
C ILE A 23 3.11 -22.20 -22.83
N SER A 24 4.05 -22.80 -22.09
CA SER A 24 5.40 -22.27 -21.94
C SER A 24 6.12 -22.15 -23.28
N LYS A 25 6.00 -23.15 -24.16
CA LYS A 25 6.61 -23.14 -25.48
C LYS A 25 5.95 -22.15 -26.44
N THR A 26 4.62 -22.07 -26.43
CA THR A 26 3.86 -21.19 -27.33
C THR A 26 4.06 -19.72 -26.99
N LEU A 27 4.04 -19.37 -25.70
CA LEU A 27 4.22 -17.99 -25.23
C LEU A 27 5.68 -17.64 -24.94
N LYS A 28 6.61 -18.60 -25.09
CA LYS A 28 8.03 -18.45 -24.75
C LYS A 28 8.24 -17.94 -23.31
N LEU A 29 7.35 -18.31 -22.40
CA LEU A 29 7.40 -17.96 -20.99
C LEU A 29 8.08 -19.05 -20.17
N HIS A 30 8.70 -18.67 -19.05
CA HIS A 30 9.27 -19.66 -18.14
C HIS A 30 8.16 -20.51 -17.52
N ARG A 31 8.38 -21.83 -17.39
CA ARG A 31 7.37 -22.77 -16.90
C ARG A 31 6.80 -22.39 -15.53
N GLU A 32 7.64 -21.87 -14.63
CA GLU A 32 7.17 -21.39 -13.32
C GLU A 32 6.24 -20.16 -13.42
N GLN A 33 6.44 -19.27 -14.40
CA GLN A 33 5.56 -18.12 -14.59
C GLN A 33 4.17 -18.59 -15.00
N VAL A 34 4.09 -19.53 -15.95
CA VAL A 34 2.83 -20.13 -16.38
C VAL A 34 2.12 -20.80 -15.20
N HIS A 35 2.84 -21.58 -14.39
CA HIS A 35 2.28 -22.22 -13.21
C HIS A 35 1.73 -21.19 -12.20
N ARG A 36 2.50 -20.14 -11.89
CA ARG A 36 2.06 -19.07 -10.97
C ARG A 36 0.78 -18.38 -11.45
N VAL A 37 0.68 -18.09 -12.74
CA VAL A 37 -0.51 -17.46 -13.34
C VAL A 37 -1.73 -18.38 -13.22
N ILE A 38 -1.58 -19.68 -13.53
CA ILE A 38 -2.68 -20.64 -13.45
C ILE A 38 -3.13 -20.84 -11.99
N SER A 39 -2.19 -21.03 -11.05
CA SER A 39 -2.52 -21.17 -9.63
C SER A 39 -3.19 -19.91 -9.08
N GLY A 40 -2.65 -18.73 -9.38
CA GLY A 40 -3.22 -17.46 -8.95
C GLY A 40 -4.64 -17.21 -9.50
N PHE A 41 -4.88 -17.58 -10.76
CA PHE A 41 -6.22 -17.51 -11.36
C PHE A 41 -7.20 -18.44 -10.65
N GLY A 42 -6.79 -19.65 -10.28
CA GLY A 42 -7.62 -20.58 -9.51
C GLY A 42 -7.97 -20.08 -8.11
N GLU A 43 -7.04 -19.37 -7.45
CA GLU A 43 -7.24 -18.84 -6.09
C GLU A 43 -8.07 -17.56 -6.05
N THR A 44 -7.80 -16.61 -6.96
CA THR A 44 -8.37 -15.24 -6.89
C THR A 44 -9.45 -15.01 -7.96
N GLY A 45 -9.49 -15.81 -9.03
CA GLY A 45 -10.35 -15.57 -10.21
C GLY A 45 -9.93 -14.38 -11.08
N GLY A 46 -8.96 -13.58 -10.61
CA GLY A 46 -8.40 -12.41 -11.29
C GLY A 46 -7.13 -12.73 -12.07
N ILE A 47 -6.87 -11.94 -13.11
CA ILE A 47 -5.68 -12.01 -13.98
C ILE A 47 -4.58 -11.04 -13.50
N GLU A 48 -4.97 -10.06 -12.68
CA GLU A 48 -4.06 -9.07 -12.12
C GLU A 48 -3.07 -9.69 -11.14
N ASN A 49 -1.87 -9.12 -11.13
CA ASN A 49 -0.87 -9.47 -10.13
C ASN A 49 -1.40 -9.13 -8.74
N ARG A 50 -1.25 -10.08 -7.80
CA ARG A 50 -1.50 -9.80 -6.39
C ARG A 50 -0.64 -8.60 -5.97
N PRO A 51 -1.21 -7.58 -5.32
CA PRO A 51 -0.42 -6.45 -4.84
C PRO A 51 0.72 -6.97 -3.97
N SER A 52 1.94 -6.80 -4.46
CA SER A 52 3.14 -7.23 -3.79
C SER A 52 3.48 -6.20 -2.72
N GLY A 53 3.55 -6.61 -1.46
CA GLY A 53 3.83 -5.69 -0.37
C GLY A 53 3.38 -6.20 0.99
N ARG A 54 3.74 -5.45 2.03
CA ARG A 54 3.22 -5.65 3.38
C ARG A 54 1.73 -5.28 3.36
N PRO A 55 0.84 -6.07 4.00
CA PRO A 55 -0.56 -5.70 4.12
C PRO A 55 -0.69 -4.29 4.71
N ASP A 56 -1.70 -3.57 4.23
CA ASP A 56 -1.99 -2.21 4.69
C ASP A 56 -2.05 -2.18 6.21
N ARG A 57 -1.47 -1.11 6.79
CA ARG A 57 -1.38 -0.94 8.24
C ARG A 57 -2.79 -0.93 8.85
N THR A 58 -3.21 -2.09 9.36
CA THR A 58 -4.55 -2.34 9.93
C THR A 58 -4.91 -1.37 11.06
N ALA A 59 -3.91 -0.84 11.76
CA ALA A 59 -4.09 0.13 12.84
C ALA A 59 -4.51 1.55 12.38
N MET A 60 -4.46 1.84 11.08
CA MET A 60 -4.78 3.17 10.53
C MET A 60 -6.14 3.16 9.84
N THR A 61 -7.18 3.24 10.67
CA THR A 61 -8.55 3.41 10.17
C THR A 61 -8.73 4.81 9.56
N PRO A 62 -9.58 4.96 8.52
CA PRO A 62 -9.91 6.26 7.93
C PRO A 62 -10.45 7.25 8.98
N VAL A 63 -11.17 6.74 9.99
CA VAL A 63 -11.68 7.50 11.14
C VAL A 63 -10.53 8.15 11.92
N LEU A 64 -9.49 7.39 12.25
CA LEU A 64 -8.31 7.91 12.96
C LEU A 64 -7.61 9.00 12.13
N ARG A 65 -7.49 8.79 10.82
CA ARG A 65 -6.87 9.76 9.90
C ARG A 65 -7.62 11.09 9.90
N ILE A 66 -8.94 11.05 9.78
CA ILE A 66 -9.80 12.26 9.81
C ILE A 66 -9.69 12.97 11.16
N ALA A 67 -9.75 12.22 12.27
CA ALA A 67 -9.68 12.79 13.61
C ALA A 67 -8.30 13.42 13.94
N VAL A 68 -7.21 12.83 13.48
CA VAL A 68 -5.87 13.41 13.66
C VAL A 68 -5.70 14.65 12.77
N LYS A 69 -6.20 14.61 11.53
CA LYS A 69 -6.15 15.75 10.60
C LYS A 69 -6.94 16.95 11.14
N SER A 70 -8.12 16.74 11.72
CA SER A 70 -8.91 17.83 12.31
C SER A 70 -8.22 18.45 13.53
N LYS A 71 -7.62 17.64 14.42
CA LYS A 71 -6.87 18.13 15.58
C LYS A 71 -5.63 18.93 15.21
N LEU A 72 -4.92 18.53 14.15
CA LEU A 72 -3.77 19.27 13.61
C LEU A 72 -4.20 20.57 12.93
N ARG A 73 -5.36 20.59 12.26
CA ARG A 73 -5.93 21.84 11.71
C ARG A 73 -6.28 22.86 12.79
N GLN A 74 -6.81 22.39 13.93
CA GLN A 74 -7.15 23.25 15.06
C GLN A 74 -5.90 23.77 15.79
N ASN A 75 -4.87 22.94 15.93
CA ASN A 75 -3.62 23.32 16.56
C ASN A 75 -2.45 22.59 15.88
N PRO A 76 -1.73 23.25 14.94
CA PRO A 76 -0.65 22.62 14.18
C PRO A 76 0.59 22.33 15.03
N GLU A 77 0.79 23.04 16.14
CA GLU A 77 1.93 22.86 17.06
C GLU A 77 1.73 21.70 18.04
N ARG A 78 0.58 21.02 17.98
CA ARG A 78 0.23 19.97 18.93
C ARG A 78 1.22 18.80 18.88
N SER A 79 1.74 18.44 20.04
CA SER A 79 2.74 17.38 20.15
C SER A 79 2.21 16.01 19.69
N ILE A 80 3.00 15.32 18.85
CA ILE A 80 2.77 13.93 18.44
C ILE A 80 2.58 13.01 19.66
N ARG A 81 3.29 13.26 20.77
CA ARG A 81 3.16 12.47 22.00
C ARG A 81 1.77 12.59 22.60
N GLN A 82 1.18 13.80 22.59
CA GLN A 82 -0.17 14.02 23.11
C GLN A 82 -1.23 13.39 22.19
N LEU A 83 -1.08 13.53 20.87
CA LEU A 83 -1.96 12.87 19.90
C LEU A 83 -1.94 11.34 20.07
N ALA A 84 -0.75 10.75 20.23
CA ALA A 84 -0.59 9.33 20.47
C ALA A 84 -1.30 8.87 21.76
N LYS A 85 -1.16 9.59 22.87
CA LYS A 85 -1.85 9.30 24.14
C LYS A 85 -3.38 9.37 23.99
N ASN A 86 -3.89 10.41 23.35
CA ASN A 86 -5.33 10.61 23.18
C ASN A 86 -5.99 9.50 22.36
N HIS A 87 -5.27 8.95 21.39
CA HIS A 87 -5.76 7.88 20.51
C HIS A 87 -5.31 6.48 20.95
N LYS A 88 -4.64 6.35 22.11
CA LYS A 88 -4.11 5.08 22.65
C LYS A 88 -3.25 4.30 21.64
N ILE A 89 -2.48 5.01 20.82
CA ILE A 89 -1.55 4.41 19.85
C ILE A 89 -0.11 4.75 20.20
N SER A 90 0.83 3.95 19.66
CA SER A 90 2.25 4.21 19.86
C SER A 90 2.67 5.53 19.21
N ARG A 91 3.70 6.18 19.76
CA ARG A 91 4.26 7.41 19.19
C ARG A 91 4.81 7.19 17.78
N LEU A 92 5.40 6.02 17.52
CA LEU A 92 5.92 5.64 16.20
C LEU A 92 4.79 5.50 15.17
N THR A 93 3.68 4.87 15.56
CA THR A 93 2.49 4.74 14.72
C THR A 93 1.88 6.10 14.40
N MET A 94 1.71 6.97 15.41
CA MET A 94 1.20 8.34 15.20
C MET A 94 2.13 9.17 14.32
N ARG A 95 3.45 9.04 14.50
CA ARG A 95 4.44 9.71 13.63
C ARG A 95 4.36 9.19 12.20
N GLY A 96 4.20 7.89 12.02
CA GLY A 96 4.00 7.25 10.72
C GLY A 96 2.74 7.77 10.03
N LEU A 97 1.62 7.84 10.74
CA LEU A 97 0.37 8.40 10.23
C LEU A 97 0.54 9.84 9.76
N ILE A 98 1.14 10.69 10.59
CA ILE A 98 1.30 12.12 10.26
C ILE A 98 2.22 12.32 9.04
N ARG A 99 3.36 11.61 8.99
CA ARG A 99 4.37 11.79 7.94
C ARG A 99 4.08 11.06 6.63
N VAL A 100 3.55 9.85 6.73
CA VAL A 100 3.36 8.96 5.56
C VAL A 100 1.95 9.12 5.00
N ASP A 101 0.93 9.09 5.86
CA ASP A 101 -0.46 9.06 5.37
C ASP A 101 -1.06 10.45 5.16
N LEU A 102 -0.71 11.39 6.03
CA LEU A 102 -1.22 12.76 5.94
C LEU A 102 -0.27 13.68 5.18
N GLU A 103 0.97 13.22 4.92
CA GLU A 103 2.06 14.01 4.31
C GLU A 103 2.28 15.37 5.00
N LEU A 104 1.86 15.46 6.27
CA LEU A 104 2.03 16.65 7.07
C LEU A 104 3.39 16.57 7.73
N TYR A 105 4.32 17.42 7.30
CA TYR A 105 5.46 17.71 8.14
C TYR A 105 4.94 18.46 9.36
N PRO A 106 5.24 18.02 10.60
CA PRO A 106 5.15 18.90 11.74
C PRO A 106 6.23 19.96 11.53
N THR A 107 5.87 21.05 10.85
CA THR A 107 6.74 22.20 10.72
C THR A 107 6.84 22.84 12.10
N LYS A 108 8.08 23.16 12.46
CA LYS A 108 8.52 23.97 13.60
C LYS A 108 8.67 23.19 14.92
N SER A 109 9.89 22.67 15.11
CA SER A 109 10.51 22.80 16.43
C SER A 109 10.52 24.29 16.82
N PRO A 110 10.31 24.66 18.09
CA PRO A 110 10.23 26.05 18.54
C PRO A 110 11.60 26.74 18.58
N LYS A 111 12.33 26.76 17.46
CA LYS A 111 13.62 27.46 17.31
C LYS A 111 13.67 28.44 16.14
N ASP A 112 12.70 28.46 15.24
CA ASP A 112 12.78 29.28 14.02
C ASP A 112 11.74 30.42 13.96
N ASN A 113 10.98 30.69 15.02
CA ASN A 113 10.11 31.86 15.11
C ASN A 113 10.81 32.99 15.89
N ALA A 114 11.96 33.47 15.40
CA ALA A 114 12.65 34.65 15.94
C ALA A 114 12.70 35.82 14.95
N SER A 115 12.10 35.69 13.78
CA SER A 115 12.19 36.69 12.73
C SER A 115 10.90 36.77 11.94
N GLU A 116 9.88 37.42 12.51
CA GLU A 116 8.82 38.12 11.79
C GLU A 116 7.93 38.84 12.81
N THR A 117 8.53 39.81 13.50
CA THR A 117 7.81 41.00 13.97
C THR A 117 8.16 42.14 13.03
N LYS A 118 7.19 42.61 12.27
CA LYS A 118 7.08 43.99 11.77
C LYS A 118 5.66 44.25 11.32
#